data_AF-A0A377FPF1-F1
#
_entry.id   AF-A0A377FPF1-F1
#
_cell.length_a   1.000
_cell.length_b   1.000
_cell.length_c   1.000
_cell.angle_alpha   90.00
_cell.angle_beta   90.00
_cell.angle_gamma   90.00
#
_symmetry.space_group_name_H-M   'P 1'
#
loop_
_entity.id
_entity.type
_entity.pdbx_description
1 polymer ?
#
loop_
_entity_poly.entity_id
_entity_poly.type
_entity_poly.pdbx_seq_one_letter_code
_entity_poly.pdbx_strand_id
1 'polypeptide(L)'
;MENTVEIKDNSISEADKMGTMPVGKLLMSMAWPAILSMTINALYNIVDSIFVAQISQEALTAVSFVMPIQLLMIAVTVGSGVGVNSLIARRLGAKRQKEADLAACTSIRIGILNYLIFLFIGAFLTVPFMSHYTSNTDILSAGTTYMSIVMCFSMFMSVEILLEKVLQSTGNMIIPMICSLTGAIVNLILDPILIFGLLAAPKLGVAGAAIATVIGQACSLIVATAEC
;
A
#
# COMPACT_ATOMS: atom_id res chain seq x y z
N MET A 1 35.30 -4.49 -41.10
CA MET A 1 35.70 -4.09 -39.74
C MET A 1 34.44 -4.05 -38.91
N GLU A 2 34.15 -5.19 -38.27
CA GLU A 2 33.17 -5.32 -37.20
C GLU A 2 33.47 -4.34 -36.08
N ASN A 3 32.41 -3.82 -35.48
CA ASN A 3 32.34 -3.54 -34.04
C ASN A 3 30.87 -3.42 -33.65
N THR A 4 30.17 -4.55 -33.68
CA THR A 4 28.97 -4.73 -32.85
C THR A 4 29.44 -4.92 -31.42
N VAL A 5 29.25 -3.88 -30.61
CA VAL A 5 29.37 -3.95 -29.16
C VAL A 5 28.30 -4.93 -28.66
N GLU A 6 28.71 -6.17 -28.37
CA GLU A 6 27.91 -7.08 -27.55
C GLU A 6 27.78 -6.46 -26.15
N ILE A 7 26.65 -5.82 -25.90
CA ILE A 7 26.21 -5.54 -24.53
C ILE A 7 25.77 -6.89 -23.96
N LYS A 8 26.68 -7.56 -23.24
CA LYS A 8 26.30 -8.63 -22.30
C LYS A 8 25.46 -8.01 -21.20
N ASP A 9 24.16 -7.96 -21.42
CA ASP A 9 23.19 -7.77 -20.35
C ASP A 9 23.22 -9.03 -19.48
N ASN A 10 24.09 -9.02 -18.48
CA ASN A 10 24.28 -10.12 -17.54
C ASN A 10 23.21 -10.10 -16.43
N SER A 11 22.09 -9.40 -16.63
CA SER A 11 20.92 -9.51 -15.78
C SER A 11 20.11 -10.74 -16.20
N ILE A 12 20.24 -11.83 -15.44
CA ILE A 12 19.24 -12.89 -15.49
C ILE A 12 17.93 -12.20 -15.09
N SER A 13 17.03 -11.98 -16.05
CA SER A 13 15.71 -11.43 -15.78
C SER A 13 15.08 -12.20 -14.61
N GLU A 14 14.51 -11.53 -13.62
CA GLU A 14 13.87 -12.19 -12.46
C GLU A 14 12.85 -13.27 -12.91
N ALA A 15 12.25 -13.09 -14.09
CA ALA A 15 11.40 -14.08 -14.75
C ALA A 15 12.14 -15.38 -15.15
N ASP A 16 13.40 -15.29 -15.62
CA ASP A 16 14.23 -16.46 -15.95
C ASP A 16 14.69 -17.20 -14.68
N LYS A 17 14.87 -16.49 -13.56
CA LYS A 17 15.18 -17.12 -12.26
C LYS A 17 14.06 -18.03 -11.80
N MET A 18 12.80 -17.60 -11.97
CA MET A 18 11.63 -18.41 -11.61
C MET A 18 11.53 -19.72 -12.42
N GLY A 19 12.04 -19.74 -13.66
CA GLY A 19 12.02 -20.92 -14.52
C GLY A 19 13.20 -21.89 -14.33
N THR A 20 14.30 -21.45 -13.72
CA THR A 20 15.59 -22.18 -13.73
C THR A 20 16.10 -22.59 -12.34
N MET A 21 15.70 -21.90 -11.27
CA MET A 21 16.18 -22.19 -9.92
C MET A 21 15.48 -23.40 -9.26
N PRO A 22 16.17 -24.16 -8.38
CA PRO A 22 15.53 -25.18 -7.55
C PRO A 22 14.43 -24.57 -6.68
N VAL A 23 13.25 -25.21 -6.68
CA VAL A 23 12.02 -24.70 -6.04
C VAL A 23 12.25 -24.24 -4.60
N GLY A 24 12.94 -25.03 -3.77
CA GLY A 24 13.18 -24.66 -2.37
C GLY A 24 14.03 -23.40 -2.20
N LYS A 25 15.07 -23.23 -3.02
CA LYS A 25 15.95 -22.05 -2.99
C LYS A 25 15.21 -20.81 -3.50
N LEU A 26 14.42 -20.97 -4.56
CA LEU A 26 13.58 -19.91 -5.12
C LEU A 26 12.55 -19.43 -4.09
N LEU A 27 11.79 -20.36 -3.50
CA LEU A 27 10.81 -20.04 -2.45
C LEU A 27 11.45 -19.33 -1.27
N MET A 28 12.60 -19.79 -0.77
CA MET A 28 13.29 -19.12 0.34
C MET A 28 13.73 -17.70 -0.03
N SER A 29 14.27 -17.50 -1.24
CA SER A 29 14.72 -16.18 -1.71
C SER A 29 13.56 -15.18 -1.89
N MET A 30 12.37 -15.66 -2.24
CA MET A 30 11.17 -14.84 -2.41
C MET A 30 10.41 -14.64 -1.09
N ALA A 31 10.39 -15.64 -0.21
CA ALA A 31 9.67 -15.59 1.06
C ALA A 31 10.37 -14.69 2.09
N TRP A 32 11.69 -14.67 2.13
CA TRP A 32 12.43 -13.88 3.12
C TRP A 32 12.11 -12.36 3.04
N PRO A 33 12.15 -11.71 1.86
CA PRO A 33 11.72 -10.32 1.71
C PRO A 33 10.26 -10.10 2.11
N ALA A 34 9.35 -11.02 1.74
CA ALA A 34 7.93 -10.90 2.08
C ALA A 34 7.69 -10.98 3.60
N ILE A 35 8.33 -11.93 4.28
CA ILE A 35 8.25 -12.09 5.75
C ILE A 35 8.80 -10.85 6.45
N LEU A 36 9.94 -10.34 5.99
CA LEU A 36 10.54 -9.12 6.56
C LEU A 36 9.61 -7.92 6.39
N SER A 37 9.06 -7.71 5.18
CA SER A 37 8.09 -6.66 4.90
C SER A 37 6.88 -6.76 5.83
N MET A 38 6.24 -7.93 5.91
CA MET A 38 5.07 -8.14 6.77
C MET A 38 5.37 -7.95 8.26
N THR A 39 6.56 -8.33 8.71
CA THR A 39 6.98 -8.16 10.11
C THR A 39 7.15 -6.68 10.45
N ILE A 40 7.84 -5.92 9.58
CA ILE A 40 7.99 -4.48 9.76
C ILE A 40 6.64 -3.78 9.65
N ASN A 41 5.76 -4.26 8.76
CA ASN A 41 4.40 -3.77 8.62
C ASN A 41 3.61 -3.92 9.95
N ALA A 42 3.67 -5.10 10.55
CA ALA A 42 3.02 -5.35 11.85
C ALA A 42 3.61 -4.47 12.97
N LEU A 43 4.94 -4.28 12.99
CA LEU A 43 5.60 -3.45 14.00
C LEU A 43 5.21 -1.97 13.88
N TYR A 44 5.15 -1.40 12.66
CA TYR A 44 4.73 -0.01 12.53
C TYR A 44 3.28 0.19 12.94
N ASN A 45 2.37 -0.76 12.63
CA ASN A 45 0.96 -0.65 13.03
C ASN A 45 0.80 -0.57 14.55
N ILE A 46 1.67 -1.26 15.30
CA ILE A 46 1.73 -1.16 16.76
C ILE A 46 2.18 0.25 17.18
N VAL A 47 3.22 0.79 16.54
CA VAL A 47 3.75 2.12 16.88
C VAL A 47 2.77 3.23 16.53
N ASP A 48 2.12 3.18 15.37
CA ASP A 48 1.06 4.11 14.98
C ASP A 48 -0.09 4.10 16.00
N SER A 49 -0.55 2.89 16.38
CA SER A 49 -1.58 2.74 17.42
C SER A 49 -1.15 3.35 18.76
N ILE A 50 0.14 3.27 19.13
CA ILE A 50 0.67 3.91 20.34
C ILE A 50 0.61 5.44 20.21
N PHE A 51 0.99 6.02 19.06
CA PHE A 51 0.93 7.47 18.87
C PHE A 51 -0.50 7.99 18.90
N VAL A 52 -1.44 7.28 18.28
CA VAL A 52 -2.88 7.63 18.35
C VAL A 52 -3.40 7.51 19.79
N ALA A 53 -3.02 6.46 20.52
CA ALA A 53 -3.40 6.28 21.92
C ALA A 53 -2.87 7.39 22.84
N GLN A 54 -1.71 7.98 22.53
CA GLN A 54 -1.14 9.11 23.26
C GLN A 54 -1.88 10.43 23.04
N ILE A 55 -2.76 10.53 22.03
CA ILE A 55 -3.62 11.71 21.83
C ILE A 55 -4.70 11.75 22.91
N SER A 56 -5.57 10.74 22.91
CA SER A 56 -6.64 10.52 23.89
C SER A 56 -7.28 9.14 23.70
N GLN A 57 -8.04 8.68 24.69
CA GLN A 57 -8.79 7.41 24.59
C GLN A 57 -9.90 7.49 23.53
N GLU A 58 -10.50 8.67 23.37
CA GLU A 58 -11.53 8.97 22.36
C GLU A 58 -10.95 8.89 20.95
N ALA A 59 -9.73 9.41 20.74
CA ALA A 59 -9.03 9.35 19.45
C ALA A 59 -8.74 7.91 19.03
N LEU A 60 -8.22 7.08 19.95
CA LEU A 60 -7.98 5.67 19.69
C LEU A 60 -9.27 4.91 19.39
N THR A 61 -10.35 5.22 20.12
CA THR A 61 -11.67 4.63 19.89
C THR A 61 -12.21 5.01 18.50
N ALA A 62 -12.06 6.28 18.12
CA ALA A 62 -12.48 6.77 16.82
C ALA A 62 -11.77 6.05 15.67
N VAL A 63 -10.44 5.93 15.72
CA VAL A 63 -9.66 5.19 14.70
C VAL A 63 -10.05 3.71 14.69
N SER A 64 -10.31 3.12 15.86
CA SER A 64 -10.75 1.72 15.96
C SER A 64 -12.09 1.44 15.28
N PHE A 65 -13.02 2.41 15.30
CA PHE A 65 -14.28 2.28 14.56
C PHE A 65 -14.10 2.37 13.04
N VAL A 66 -13.05 3.02 12.56
CA VAL A 66 -12.74 3.12 11.12
C VAL A 66 -12.02 1.87 10.59
N MET A 67 -11.29 1.13 11.44
CA MET A 67 -10.52 -0.05 11.02
C MET A 67 -11.30 -1.07 10.16
N PRO A 68 -12.57 -1.45 10.46
CA PRO A 68 -13.30 -2.41 9.64
C PRO A 68 -13.46 -1.98 8.17
N ILE A 69 -13.76 -0.70 7.92
CA ILE A 69 -13.93 -0.20 6.56
C ILE A 69 -12.57 -0.08 5.85
N GLN A 70 -11.52 0.25 6.59
CA GLN A 70 -10.15 0.29 6.07
C GLN A 70 -9.65 -1.12 5.70
N LEU A 71 -9.94 -2.13 6.51
CA LEU A 71 -9.65 -3.53 6.20
C LEU A 71 -10.42 -4.01 4.98
N LEU A 72 -11.69 -3.63 4.83
CA LEU A 72 -12.46 -3.93 3.62
C LEU A 72 -11.80 -3.30 2.38
N MET A 73 -11.36 -2.06 2.49
CA MET A 73 -10.67 -1.33 1.42
C MET A 73 -9.37 -2.02 1.00
N ILE A 74 -8.55 -2.40 1.97
CA ILE A 74 -7.32 -3.17 1.72
C ILE A 74 -7.67 -4.53 1.09
N ALA A 75 -8.67 -5.24 1.62
CA ALA A 75 -9.06 -6.57 1.15
C ALA A 75 -9.52 -6.58 -0.32
N VAL A 76 -10.35 -5.61 -0.72
CA VAL A 76 -10.82 -5.48 -2.12
C VAL A 76 -9.64 -5.19 -3.06
N THR A 77 -8.74 -4.30 -2.65
CA THR A 77 -7.57 -3.91 -3.44
C THR A 77 -6.58 -5.07 -3.58
N VAL A 78 -6.21 -5.70 -2.46
CA VAL A 78 -5.30 -6.86 -2.45
C VAL A 78 -5.91 -8.02 -3.21
N GLY A 79 -7.20 -8.31 -3.03
CA GLY A 79 -7.91 -9.37 -3.76
C GLY A 79 -7.86 -9.17 -5.28
N SER A 80 -8.12 -7.94 -5.73
CA SER A 80 -7.96 -7.55 -7.14
C SER A 80 -6.52 -7.74 -7.63
N GLY A 81 -5.54 -7.31 -6.82
CA GLY A 81 -4.12 -7.42 -7.14
C GLY A 81 -3.61 -8.86 -7.21
N VAL A 82 -4.11 -9.77 -6.36
CA VAL A 82 -3.80 -11.21 -6.45
C VAL A 82 -4.30 -11.80 -7.77
N GLY A 83 -5.49 -11.39 -8.22
CA GLY A 83 -6.02 -11.78 -9.53
C GLY A 83 -5.15 -11.32 -10.70
N VAL A 84 -4.73 -10.05 -10.69
CA VAL A 84 -3.81 -9.47 -11.69
C VAL A 84 -2.46 -10.20 -11.65
N ASN A 85 -1.88 -10.39 -10.47
CA ASN A 85 -0.60 -11.07 -10.28
C ASN A 85 -0.64 -12.47 -10.91
N SER A 86 -1.68 -13.26 -10.63
CA SER A 86 -1.86 -14.59 -11.21
C SER A 86 -1.96 -14.56 -12.75
N LEU A 87 -2.68 -13.58 -13.30
CA LEU A 87 -2.79 -13.41 -14.75
C LEU A 87 -1.43 -13.09 -15.38
N ILE A 88 -0.70 -12.12 -14.83
CA ILE A 88 0.61 -11.70 -15.35
C ILE A 88 1.60 -12.86 -15.27
N ALA A 89 1.75 -13.51 -14.10
CA ALA A 89 2.67 -14.63 -13.91
C ALA A 89 2.44 -15.76 -14.92
N ARG A 90 1.17 -16.09 -15.23
CA ARG A 90 0.83 -17.09 -16.25
C ARG A 90 1.18 -16.65 -17.66
N ARG A 91 1.03 -15.36 -18.00
CA ARG A 91 1.40 -14.82 -19.33
C ARG A 91 2.91 -14.77 -19.50
N LEU A 92 3.64 -14.33 -18.47
CA LEU A 92 5.11 -14.36 -18.43
C LEU A 92 5.62 -15.80 -18.59
N GLY A 93 5.07 -16.75 -17.83
CA GLY A 93 5.45 -18.17 -17.94
C GLY A 93 5.14 -18.80 -19.31
N ALA A 94 4.13 -18.29 -20.01
CA ALA A 94 3.80 -18.68 -21.38
C ALA A 94 4.61 -17.91 -22.46
N LYS A 95 5.60 -17.10 -22.06
CA LYS A 95 6.42 -16.22 -22.93
C LYS A 95 5.60 -15.20 -23.72
N ARG A 96 4.49 -14.73 -23.17
CA ARG A 96 3.56 -13.76 -23.79
C ARG A 96 3.70 -12.36 -23.17
N GLN A 97 4.85 -11.72 -23.37
CA GLN A 97 5.15 -10.42 -22.74
C GLN A 97 4.11 -9.34 -23.04
N LYS A 98 3.69 -9.18 -24.30
CA LYS A 98 2.67 -8.18 -24.67
C LYS A 98 1.35 -8.34 -23.91
N GLU A 99 0.95 -9.59 -23.64
CA GLU A 99 -0.28 -9.86 -22.88
C GLU A 99 -0.07 -9.61 -21.37
N ALA A 100 1.14 -9.84 -20.85
CA ALA A 100 1.53 -9.51 -19.49
C ALA A 100 1.54 -7.99 -19.26
N ASP A 101 2.15 -7.23 -20.18
CA ASP A 101 2.22 -5.76 -20.12
C ASP A 101 0.81 -5.14 -20.16
N LEU A 102 -0.07 -5.66 -21.03
CA LEU A 102 -1.45 -5.21 -21.10
C LEU A 102 -2.22 -5.49 -19.79
N ALA A 103 -1.97 -6.64 -19.16
CA ALA A 103 -2.55 -6.96 -17.86
C ALA A 103 -2.02 -6.03 -16.75
N ALA A 104 -0.73 -5.67 -16.78
CA ALA A 104 -0.15 -4.67 -15.88
C ALA A 104 -0.78 -3.29 -16.08
N CYS A 105 -0.94 -2.80 -17.31
CA CYS A 105 -1.64 -1.53 -17.57
C CYS A 105 -3.11 -1.57 -17.13
N THR A 106 -3.76 -2.73 -17.25
CA THR A 106 -5.15 -2.92 -16.81
C THR A 106 -5.27 -2.89 -15.28
N SER A 107 -4.24 -3.31 -14.55
CA SER A 107 -4.22 -3.25 -13.09
C SER A 107 -4.40 -1.82 -12.58
N ILE A 108 -3.73 -0.84 -13.20
CA ILE A 108 -3.87 0.58 -12.82
C ILE A 108 -5.33 1.05 -12.97
N ARG A 109 -6.03 0.60 -14.03
CA ARG A 109 -7.45 0.91 -14.22
C ARG A 109 -8.34 0.29 -13.15
N ILE A 110 -8.02 -0.93 -12.71
CA ILE A 110 -8.69 -1.58 -11.57
C ILE A 110 -8.43 -0.79 -10.28
N GLY A 111 -7.22 -0.26 -10.10
CA GLY A 111 -6.88 0.61 -8.97
C GLY A 111 -7.69 1.88 -8.93
N ILE A 112 -7.85 2.54 -10.09
CA ILE A 112 -8.72 3.72 -10.22
C ILE A 112 -10.18 3.35 -9.93
N LEU A 113 -10.66 2.18 -10.38
CA LEU A 113 -12.01 1.73 -10.07
C LEU A 113 -12.21 1.50 -8.56
N ASN A 114 -11.27 0.82 -7.90
CA ASN A 114 -11.29 0.63 -6.45
C ASN A 114 -11.30 1.99 -5.73
N TYR A 115 -10.43 2.91 -6.14
CA TYR A 115 -10.42 4.28 -5.64
C TYR A 115 -11.78 4.97 -5.78
N LEU A 116 -12.41 4.94 -6.96
CA LEU A 116 -13.71 5.59 -7.16
C LEU A 116 -14.80 5.04 -6.23
N ILE A 117 -14.78 3.73 -5.97
CA ILE A 117 -15.70 3.08 -5.02
C ILE A 117 -15.47 3.63 -3.61
N PHE A 118 -14.22 3.65 -3.14
CA PHE A 118 -13.91 4.10 -1.78
C PHE A 118 -13.98 5.62 -1.61
N LEU A 119 -13.73 6.40 -2.66
CA LEU A 119 -13.98 7.84 -2.70
C LEU A 119 -15.47 8.12 -2.49
N PHE A 120 -16.35 7.39 -3.17
CA PHE A 120 -17.79 7.54 -2.99
C PHE A 120 -18.21 7.22 -1.55
N ILE A 121 -17.68 6.13 -0.97
CA ILE A 121 -17.95 5.78 0.43
C ILE A 121 -17.40 6.86 1.38
N GLY A 122 -16.18 7.34 1.15
CA GLY A 122 -15.55 8.38 1.94
C GLY A 122 -16.30 9.72 1.91
N ALA A 123 -16.82 10.11 0.75
CA ALA A 123 -17.50 11.38 0.58
C ALA A 123 -18.94 11.37 1.14
N PHE A 124 -19.67 10.26 1.02
CA PHE A 124 -21.11 10.22 1.33
C PHE A 124 -21.48 9.36 2.53
N LEU A 125 -20.71 8.32 2.85
CA LEU A 125 -21.06 7.33 3.86
C LEU A 125 -20.29 7.47 5.18
N THR A 126 -19.30 8.36 5.26
CA THR A 126 -18.47 8.52 6.47
C THR A 126 -19.28 8.95 7.70
N VAL A 127 -20.06 10.03 7.61
CA VAL A 127 -20.90 10.52 8.72
C VAL A 127 -21.94 9.49 9.16
N PRO A 128 -22.77 8.89 8.26
CA PRO A 128 -23.76 7.92 8.69
C PRO A 128 -23.11 6.67 9.30
N PHE A 129 -21.97 6.20 8.75
CA PHE A 129 -21.21 5.09 9.31
C PHE A 129 -20.75 5.39 10.74
N MET A 130 -20.07 6.51 10.97
CA MET A 130 -19.57 6.86 12.30
C MET A 130 -20.70 7.12 13.30
N SER A 131 -21.82 7.72 12.87
CA SER A 131 -22.99 7.96 13.73
C SER A 131 -23.68 6.68 14.20
N HIS A 132 -23.47 5.55 13.49
CA HIS A 132 -23.98 4.25 13.90
C HIS A 132 -23.19 3.66 15.08
N TYR A 133 -21.90 3.97 15.18
CA TYR A 133 -21.03 3.45 16.25
C TYR A 133 -21.11 4.27 17.53
N THR A 134 -21.36 5.57 17.44
CA THR A 134 -21.30 6.45 18.61
C THR A 134 -22.17 7.68 18.47
N SER A 135 -22.69 8.15 19.61
CA SER A 135 -23.35 9.45 19.75
C SER A 135 -22.44 10.50 20.41
N ASN A 136 -21.22 10.13 20.82
CA ASN A 136 -20.24 11.08 21.35
C ASN A 136 -19.68 11.95 20.22
N THR A 137 -19.83 13.27 20.35
CA THR A 137 -19.47 14.25 19.32
C THR A 137 -17.98 14.28 19.00
N ASP A 138 -17.12 14.05 19.98
CA ASP A 138 -15.67 14.10 19.81
C ASP A 138 -15.17 12.87 19.03
N ILE A 139 -15.67 11.68 19.40
CA ILE A 139 -15.35 10.42 18.69
C ILE A 139 -15.93 10.46 17.27
N LEU A 140 -17.17 10.96 17.11
CA LEU A 140 -17.82 11.12 15.82
C LEU A 140 -17.01 12.03 14.90
N SER A 141 -16.62 13.21 15.38
CA SER A 141 -15.84 14.19 14.61
C SER A 141 -14.45 13.67 14.24
N ALA A 142 -13.74 13.07 15.20
CA ALA A 142 -12.40 12.51 14.99
C ALA A 142 -12.42 11.37 13.97
N GLY A 143 -13.34 10.42 14.12
CA GLY A 143 -13.44 9.27 13.22
C GLY A 143 -13.97 9.66 11.84
N THR A 144 -14.89 10.61 11.76
CA THR A 144 -15.35 11.18 10.48
C THR A 144 -14.19 11.84 9.74
N THR A 145 -13.37 12.61 10.45
CA THR A 145 -12.20 13.28 9.85
C THR A 145 -11.19 12.26 9.35
N TYR A 146 -10.82 11.27 10.18
CA TYR A 146 -9.88 10.21 9.82
C TYR A 146 -10.36 9.42 8.59
N MET A 147 -11.58 8.90 8.66
CA MET A 147 -12.18 8.09 7.59
C MET A 147 -12.33 8.87 6.30
N SER A 148 -12.79 10.13 6.36
CA SER A 148 -12.93 10.96 5.15
C SER A 148 -11.58 11.15 4.45
N ILE A 149 -10.51 11.47 5.19
CA ILE A 149 -9.17 11.67 4.63
C ILE A 149 -8.65 10.37 4.00
N VAL A 150 -8.62 9.27 4.76
CA VAL A 150 -8.08 7.99 4.28
C VAL A 150 -8.85 7.47 3.06
N MET A 151 -10.17 7.61 3.05
CA MET A 151 -10.98 7.11 1.94
C MET A 151 -10.93 8.02 0.71
N CYS A 152 -10.95 9.35 0.88
CA CYS A 152 -10.87 10.29 -0.25
C CYS A 152 -9.50 10.25 -0.94
N PHE A 153 -8.44 9.90 -0.21
CA PHE A 153 -7.08 9.77 -0.75
C PHE A 153 -6.64 8.30 -0.92
N SER A 154 -7.59 7.36 -0.87
CA SER A 154 -7.34 5.92 -1.05
C SER A 154 -6.76 5.53 -2.42
N MET A 155 -6.70 6.47 -3.37
CA MET A 155 -6.06 6.30 -4.67
C MET A 155 -4.60 5.85 -4.52
N PHE A 156 -3.84 6.49 -3.62
CA PHE A 156 -2.42 6.21 -3.47
C PHE A 156 -2.19 4.76 -3.05
N MET A 157 -2.86 4.32 -1.99
CA MET A 157 -2.82 2.93 -1.56
C MET A 157 -3.33 1.95 -2.61
N SER A 158 -4.44 2.28 -3.29
CA SER A 158 -5.06 1.36 -4.26
C SER A 158 -4.12 1.06 -5.42
N VAL A 159 -3.46 2.10 -5.95
CA VAL A 159 -2.51 1.97 -7.06
C VAL A 159 -1.19 1.38 -6.59
N GLU A 160 -0.69 1.79 -5.42
CA GLU A 160 0.53 1.24 -4.79
C GLU A 160 0.44 -0.28 -4.67
N ILE A 161 -0.61 -0.80 -4.00
CA ILE A 161 -0.79 -2.23 -3.79
C ILE A 161 -0.84 -2.98 -5.13
N LEU A 162 -1.49 -2.42 -6.15
CA LEU A 162 -1.58 -3.08 -7.45
C LEU A 162 -0.24 -3.11 -8.18
N LEU A 163 0.55 -2.03 -8.13
CA LEU A 163 1.90 -2.02 -8.68
C LEU A 163 2.82 -2.99 -7.94
N GLU A 164 2.75 -3.05 -6.62
CA GLU A 164 3.48 -4.05 -5.85
C GLU A 164 3.11 -5.47 -6.29
N LYS A 165 1.82 -5.76 -6.56
CA LYS A 165 1.39 -7.08 -7.06
C LYS A 165 1.84 -7.36 -8.49
N VAL A 166 1.95 -6.34 -9.34
CA VAL A 166 2.56 -6.45 -10.67
C VAL A 166 4.05 -6.79 -10.54
N LEU A 167 4.80 -6.08 -9.70
CA LEU A 167 6.23 -6.35 -9.46
C LEU A 167 6.46 -7.76 -8.87
N GLN A 168 5.63 -8.18 -7.92
CA GLN A 168 5.68 -9.54 -7.36
C GLN A 168 5.46 -10.62 -8.44
N SER A 169 4.66 -10.33 -9.45
CA SER A 169 4.34 -11.27 -10.53
C SER A 169 5.51 -11.55 -11.48
N THR A 170 6.51 -10.67 -11.51
CA THR A 170 7.74 -10.84 -12.31
C THR A 170 8.83 -11.59 -11.56
N GLY A 171 8.57 -12.02 -10.32
CA GLY A 171 9.54 -12.68 -9.44
C GLY A 171 10.30 -11.72 -8.52
N ASN A 172 10.11 -10.41 -8.69
CA ASN A 172 10.78 -9.40 -7.88
C ASN A 172 10.02 -9.16 -6.56
N MET A 173 10.55 -9.70 -5.46
CA MET A 173 10.02 -9.50 -4.11
C MET A 173 10.75 -8.39 -3.33
N ILE A 174 11.91 -7.93 -3.82
CA ILE A 174 12.74 -6.94 -3.13
C ILE A 174 12.16 -5.54 -3.34
N ILE A 175 11.83 -5.18 -4.59
CA ILE A 175 11.28 -3.85 -4.89
C ILE A 175 9.95 -3.60 -4.19
N PRO A 176 8.96 -4.52 -4.19
CA PRO A 176 7.73 -4.35 -3.40
C PRO A 176 8.01 -4.16 -1.90
N MET A 177 8.98 -4.90 -1.35
CA MET A 177 9.39 -4.71 0.04
C MET A 177 9.94 -3.30 0.29
N ILE A 178 10.81 -2.79 -0.59
CA ILE A 178 11.37 -1.43 -0.49
C ILE A 178 10.25 -0.37 -0.60
N CYS A 179 9.28 -0.57 -1.49
CA CYS A 179 8.12 0.31 -1.64
C CYS A 179 7.34 0.41 -0.32
N SER A 180 6.82 -0.72 0.16
CA SER A 180 6.10 -0.82 1.44
C SER A 180 6.89 -0.23 2.62
N LEU A 181 8.20 -0.51 2.70
CA LEU A 181 9.06 0.00 3.78
C LEU A 181 9.22 1.52 3.72
N THR A 182 9.34 2.08 2.52
CA THR A 182 9.50 3.53 2.35
C THR A 182 8.27 4.25 2.88
N GLY A 183 7.07 3.81 2.51
CA GLY A 183 5.83 4.43 3.03
C GLY A 183 5.67 4.24 4.53
N ALA A 184 5.97 3.04 5.06
CA ALA A 184 5.91 2.79 6.49
C ALA A 184 6.87 3.70 7.29
N ILE A 185 8.11 3.87 6.81
CA ILE A 185 9.10 4.74 7.47
C ILE A 185 8.68 6.21 7.38
N VAL A 186 8.21 6.66 6.21
CA VAL A 186 7.73 8.04 6.04
C VAL A 186 6.54 8.32 6.95
N ASN A 187 5.56 7.40 7.00
CA ASN A 187 4.42 7.50 7.90
C ASN A 187 4.87 7.54 9.37
N LEU A 188 5.73 6.60 9.80
CA LEU A 188 6.26 6.53 11.16
C LEU A 188 6.97 7.80 11.62
N ILE A 189 7.65 8.50 10.71
CA ILE A 189 8.32 9.77 10.99
C ILE A 189 7.31 10.92 11.02
N LEU A 190 6.36 10.95 10.08
CA LEU A 190 5.39 12.03 9.93
C LEU A 190 4.28 11.98 11.00
N ASP A 191 3.91 10.81 11.50
CA ASP A 191 2.88 10.65 12.53
C ASP A 191 3.17 11.51 13.76
N PRO A 192 4.29 11.34 14.50
CA PRO A 192 4.55 12.17 15.68
C PRO A 192 4.66 13.66 15.34
N ILE A 193 5.14 14.00 14.13
CA ILE A 193 5.26 15.39 13.69
C ILE A 193 3.88 16.03 13.52
N LEU A 194 2.96 15.38 12.81
CA LEU A 194 1.64 15.92 12.49
C LEU A 194 0.64 15.73 13.63
N ILE A 195 0.74 14.64 14.39
CA ILE A 195 -0.11 14.35 15.54
C ILE A 195 0.17 15.34 16.67
N PHE A 196 1.44 15.50 17.07
CA PHE A 196 1.83 16.30 18.23
C PHE A 196 2.20 17.75 17.88
N GLY A 197 2.37 18.08 16.59
CA GLY A 197 2.77 19.42 16.15
C GLY A 197 4.25 19.70 16.44
N LEU A 198 5.13 18.74 16.17
CA LEU A 198 6.58 18.91 16.33
C LEU A 198 7.16 19.69 15.13
N LEU A 199 8.39 20.20 15.26
CA LEU A 199 9.12 20.90 14.18
C LEU A 199 8.33 22.08 13.55
N ALA A 200 7.59 22.84 14.37
CA ALA A 200 6.74 23.95 13.95
C ALA A 200 5.52 23.57 13.09
N ALA A 201 5.19 22.28 12.99
CA ALA A 201 3.94 21.83 12.39
C ALA A 201 2.73 22.12 13.31
N PRO A 202 1.53 22.37 12.76
CA PRO A 202 0.32 22.48 13.56
C PRO A 202 -0.01 21.13 14.20
N LYS A 203 -0.56 21.16 15.43
CA LYS A 203 -1.05 19.96 16.10
C LYS A 203 -2.38 19.53 15.48
N LEU A 204 -2.34 18.55 14.57
CA LEU A 204 -3.52 18.09 13.82
C LEU A 204 -4.21 16.88 14.46
N GLY A 205 -3.59 16.26 15.47
CA GLY A 205 -4.16 15.10 16.18
C GLY A 205 -4.50 13.96 15.21
N VAL A 206 -5.74 13.47 15.28
CA VAL A 206 -6.23 12.35 14.45
C VAL A 206 -6.17 12.66 12.95
N ALA A 207 -6.42 13.91 12.55
CA ALA A 207 -6.28 14.32 11.15
C ALA A 207 -4.81 14.21 10.68
N GLY A 208 -3.86 14.49 11.58
CA GLY A 208 -2.43 14.34 11.34
C GLY A 208 -2.03 12.91 11.01
N ALA A 209 -2.54 11.94 11.78
CA ALA A 209 -2.32 10.51 11.55
C ALA A 209 -2.83 10.07 10.17
N ALA A 210 -4.05 10.50 9.80
CA ALA A 210 -4.62 10.19 8.49
C ALA A 210 -3.79 10.78 7.33
N ILE A 211 -3.32 12.03 7.48
CA ILE A 211 -2.50 12.70 6.47
C ILE A 211 -1.12 12.04 6.34
N ALA A 212 -0.47 11.72 7.46
CA ALA A 212 0.82 11.03 7.46
C ALA A 212 0.71 9.66 6.78
N THR A 213 -0.37 8.93 7.02
CA THR A 213 -0.67 7.65 6.34
C THR A 213 -0.76 7.83 4.83
N VAL A 214 -1.52 8.84 4.37
CA VAL A 214 -1.69 9.13 2.94
C VAL A 214 -0.38 9.56 2.28
N ILE A 215 0.44 10.37 2.97
CA ILE A 215 1.76 10.78 2.46
C ILE A 215 2.70 9.57 2.36
N GLY A 216 2.69 8.68 3.36
CA GLY A 216 3.45 7.43 3.32
C GLY A 216 3.11 6.60 2.08
N GLN A 217 1.81 6.39 1.83
CA GLN A 217 1.32 5.66 0.64
C GLN A 217 1.69 6.36 -0.67
N ALA A 218 1.62 7.70 -0.70
CA ALA A 218 2.05 8.45 -1.87
C ALA A 218 3.56 8.30 -2.14
N CYS A 219 4.39 8.32 -1.10
CA CYS A 219 5.83 8.04 -1.21
C CYS A 219 6.11 6.62 -1.69
N SER A 220 5.43 5.61 -1.13
CA SER A 220 5.52 4.22 -1.62
C SER A 220 5.15 4.12 -3.10
N LEU A 221 4.06 4.77 -3.51
CA LEU A 221 3.62 4.78 -4.90
C LEU A 221 4.68 5.37 -5.82
N ILE A 222 5.29 6.49 -5.43
CA ILE A 222 6.35 7.13 -6.23
C ILE A 222 7.52 6.17 -6.44
N VAL A 223 7.96 5.48 -5.37
CA VAL A 223 9.03 4.48 -5.47
C VAL A 223 8.61 3.32 -6.37
N ALA A 224 7.39 2.80 -6.22
CA ALA A 224 6.88 1.72 -7.06
C ALA A 224 6.81 2.08 -8.55
N THR A 225 6.41 3.32 -8.86
CA THR A 225 6.35 3.81 -10.25
C THR A 225 7.71 4.08 -10.88
N ALA A 226 8.74 4.38 -10.07
CA ALA A 226 10.10 4.58 -10.58
C ALA A 226 10.76 3.27 -11.06
N GLU A 227 10.23 2.13 -10.60
CA GLU A 227 10.77 0.79 -10.84
C GLU A 227 9.93 -0.02 -11.85
N CYS A 228 8.87 0.56 -12.43
CA CYS A 228 8.01 -0.02 -13.46
C CYS A 228 8.27 0.60 -14.84
#